data_AF-A0A937Y8A9-F1
#
_entry.id   AF-A0A937Y8A9-F1
#
_cell.length_a   1.000
_cell.length_b   1.000
_cell.length_c   1.000
_cell.angle_alpha   90.00
_cell.angle_beta   90.00
_cell.angle_gamma   90.00
#
_symmetry.space_group_name_H-M   'P 1'
#
loop_
_entity.id
_entity.type
_entity.pdbx_description
1 polymer ?
#
loop_
_entity_poly.entity_id
_entity_poly.type
_entity_poly.pdbx_seq_one_letter_code
_entity_poly.pdbx_strand_id
1 'polypeptide(L)'
;MSEIVVNAKSDVAAKEAFVAELRYRGFEEVRVTGSPADVTARRGTEVYYFEIKYTAQVSQYFGAATLTEWEAALAHEERYWFVVATNRDGAWAFHEYTPAEFMEFSYIPPFKVFFNVAVGQGKSTLAKRGNKRIQLTRERVVQMVELFKAFRSQ
;
A
#
# COMPACT_ATOMS: atom_id res chain seq x y z
N MET A 1 13.99 -0.82 23.96
CA MET A 1 12.60 -1.32 23.97
C MET A 1 12.19 -1.48 22.52
N SER A 2 11.98 -2.71 22.07
CA SER A 2 11.63 -3.04 20.69
C SER A 2 10.18 -2.67 20.42
N GLU A 3 9.95 -1.76 19.46
CA GLU A 3 8.62 -1.37 18.99
C GLU A 3 7.87 -2.60 18.47
N ILE A 4 6.72 -2.85 19.08
CA ILE A 4 5.82 -3.92 18.73
C ILE A 4 5.10 -3.49 17.44
N VAL A 5 5.47 -4.10 16.33
CA VAL A 5 4.72 -4.01 15.06
C VAL A 5 3.41 -4.77 15.24
N VAL A 6 2.37 -4.08 15.71
CA VAL A 6 1.00 -4.60 15.73
C VAL A 6 0.34 -4.18 14.43
N ASN A 7 0.24 -5.08 13.44
CA ASN A 7 -0.54 -4.79 12.24
C ASN A 7 -1.38 -6.00 11.82
N ALA A 8 -2.68 -5.93 12.16
CA ALA A 8 -3.76 -6.77 11.61
C ALA A 8 -5.15 -6.27 12.03
N LYS A 9 -5.31 -5.68 13.24
CA LYS A 9 -6.60 -5.15 13.72
C LYS A 9 -6.88 -3.70 13.32
N SER A 10 -5.85 -2.90 13.09
CA SER A 10 -6.03 -1.46 12.82
C SER A 10 -6.39 -1.15 11.38
N ASP A 11 -5.93 -1.96 10.42
CA ASP A 11 -6.21 -1.78 9.00
C ASP A 11 -7.71 -1.97 8.69
N VAL A 12 -8.32 -3.01 9.26
CA VAL A 12 -9.76 -3.28 9.12
C VAL A 12 -10.59 -2.13 9.71
N ALA A 13 -10.26 -1.68 10.93
CA ALA A 13 -10.99 -0.60 11.58
C ALA A 13 -10.88 0.73 10.82
N ALA A 14 -9.72 1.04 10.25
CA ALA A 14 -9.52 2.23 9.42
C ALA A 14 -10.38 2.18 8.15
N LYS A 15 -10.43 1.02 7.48
CA LYS A 15 -11.27 0.80 6.29
C LYS A 15 -12.76 0.95 6.61
N GLU A 16 -13.23 0.32 7.68
CA GLU A 16 -14.63 0.41 8.11
C GLU A 16 -15.03 1.85 8.46
N ALA A 17 -14.16 2.57 9.18
CA ALA A 17 -14.40 3.97 9.51
C ALA A 17 -14.45 4.86 8.26
N PHE A 18 -13.55 4.64 7.31
CA PHE A 18 -13.56 5.41 6.06
C PHE A 18 -14.77 5.09 5.17
N VAL A 19 -15.24 3.83 5.17
CA VAL A 19 -16.49 3.45 4.51
C VAL A 19 -17.68 4.23 5.08
N ALA A 20 -17.74 4.42 6.41
CA ALA A 20 -18.77 5.23 7.03
C ALA A 20 -18.65 6.71 6.63
N GLU A 21 -17.44 7.25 6.60
CA GLU A 21 -17.16 8.63 6.15
C GLU A 21 -17.60 8.87 4.70
N LEU A 22 -17.27 7.96 3.78
CA LEU A 22 -17.69 8.07 2.38
C LEU A 22 -19.22 8.06 2.23
N ARG A 23 -19.91 7.20 2.97
CA ARG A 23 -21.39 7.17 2.97
C ARG A 23 -21.97 8.48 3.51
N TYR A 24 -21.39 9.03 4.57
CA TYR A 24 -21.78 10.33 5.11
C TYR A 24 -21.58 11.46 4.09
N ARG A 25 -20.50 11.41 3.31
CA ARG A 25 -20.21 12.34 2.19
C ARG A 25 -21.08 12.12 0.95
N GLY A 26 -22.04 11.19 0.99
CA GLY A 26 -22.99 10.95 -0.09
C GLY A 26 -22.47 10.03 -1.21
N PHE A 27 -21.40 9.26 -0.97
CA PHE A 27 -21.04 8.19 -1.88
C PHE A 27 -21.99 7.00 -1.73
N GLU A 28 -22.27 6.35 -2.84
CA GLU A 28 -23.09 5.15 -2.97
C GLU A 28 -22.21 3.92 -3.19
N GLU A 29 -22.79 2.73 -3.02
CA GLU A 29 -22.13 1.46 -3.32
C GLU A 29 -20.72 1.29 -2.70
N VAL A 30 -20.51 1.89 -1.52
CA VAL A 30 -19.23 1.88 -0.81
C VAL A 30 -18.90 0.48 -0.29
N ARG A 31 -17.78 -0.10 -0.76
CA ARG A 31 -17.34 -1.47 -0.48
C ARG A 31 -15.84 -1.50 -0.16
N VAL A 32 -15.47 -2.31 0.83
CA VAL A 32 -14.08 -2.75 1.02
C VAL A 32 -13.77 -3.79 -0.06
N THR A 33 -12.65 -3.62 -0.74
CA THR A 33 -12.16 -4.47 -1.83
C THR A 33 -10.73 -4.93 -1.56
N GLY A 34 -10.20 -5.82 -2.41
CA GLY A 34 -8.78 -6.25 -2.34
C GLY A 34 -7.96 -5.83 -3.57
N SER A 35 -8.61 -5.25 -4.58
CA SER A 35 -8.04 -4.75 -5.83
C SER A 35 -9.16 -4.02 -6.58
N PRO A 36 -8.89 -2.91 -7.30
CA PRO A 36 -7.57 -2.27 -7.48
C PRO A 36 -7.13 -1.41 -6.28
N ALA A 37 -8.00 -1.18 -5.30
CA ALA A 37 -7.71 -0.45 -4.06
C ALA A 37 -8.38 -1.13 -2.86
N ASP A 38 -8.12 -0.63 -1.66
CA ASP A 38 -8.74 -1.08 -0.41
C ASP A 38 -10.25 -0.79 -0.30
N VAL A 39 -10.70 0.36 -0.81
CA VAL A 39 -12.11 0.75 -0.81
C VAL A 39 -12.50 1.30 -2.18
N THR A 40 -13.66 0.89 -2.68
CA THR A 40 -14.30 1.46 -3.87
C THR A 40 -15.63 2.08 -3.51
N ALA A 41 -15.96 3.21 -4.14
CA ALA A 41 -17.22 3.88 -3.94
C ALA A 41 -17.71 4.56 -5.22
N ARG A 42 -19.02 4.73 -5.38
CA ARG A 42 -19.61 5.41 -6.53
C ARG A 42 -20.12 6.79 -6.13
N ARG A 43 -19.95 7.77 -7.02
CA ARG A 43 -20.67 9.05 -6.92
C ARG A 43 -21.17 9.44 -8.30
N GLY A 44 -22.50 9.44 -8.50
CA GLY A 44 -23.09 9.54 -9.82
C GLY A 44 -22.74 8.33 -10.69
N THR A 45 -22.17 8.56 -11.88
CA THR A 45 -21.75 7.50 -12.80
C THR A 45 -20.33 7.01 -12.59
N GLU A 46 -19.54 7.71 -11.77
CA GLU A 46 -18.11 7.47 -11.61
C GLU A 46 -17.80 6.58 -10.41
N VAL A 47 -16.81 5.70 -10.59
CA VAL A 47 -16.25 4.85 -9.53
C VAL A 47 -14.92 5.45 -9.08
N TYR A 48 -14.80 5.63 -7.76
CA TYR A 48 -13.63 6.14 -7.08
C TYR A 48 -12.95 5.03 -6.29
N TYR A 49 -11.63 5.14 -6.17
CA TYR A 49 -10.74 4.15 -5.59
C TYR A 49 -9.93 4.79 -4.47
N PHE A 50 -9.86 4.12 -3.32
CA PHE A 50 -9.21 4.66 -2.13
C PHE A 50 -8.29 3.60 -1.52
N GLU A 51 -7.01 3.91 -1.45
CA GLU A 51 -5.97 3.10 -0.80
C GLU A 51 -5.73 3.61 0.61
N ILE A 52 -5.96 2.78 1.63
CA ILE A 52 -5.97 3.22 3.01
C ILE A 52 -4.62 2.93 3.66
N LYS A 53 -3.98 3.97 4.20
CA LYS A 53 -2.72 3.88 4.96
C LYS A 53 -2.97 4.31 6.40
N TYR A 54 -3.05 3.34 7.30
CA TYR A 54 -3.24 3.62 8.73
C TYR A 54 -1.94 3.96 9.45
N THR A 55 -2.01 4.94 10.35
CA THR A 55 -0.94 5.25 11.31
C THR A 55 -1.46 5.69 12.67
N ALA A 56 -0.75 5.29 13.73
CA ALA A 56 -0.92 5.83 15.07
C ALA A 56 0.07 6.98 15.37
N GLN A 57 1.01 7.27 14.45
CA GLN A 57 2.01 8.31 14.65
C GLN A 57 1.38 9.70 14.55
N VAL A 58 1.91 10.63 15.34
CA VAL A 58 1.28 11.94 15.61
C VAL A 58 1.86 13.06 14.74
N SER A 59 3.15 12.96 14.39
CA SER A 59 3.91 14.03 13.72
C SER A 59 4.29 13.71 12.28
N GLN A 60 4.64 12.46 11.99
CA GLN A 60 5.05 12.02 10.66
C GLN A 60 4.56 10.59 10.46
N TYR A 61 4.18 10.23 9.24
CA TYR A 61 3.91 8.85 8.86
C TYR A 61 5.03 8.35 7.96
N PHE A 62 5.58 7.19 8.31
CA PHE A 62 6.45 6.43 7.42
C PHE A 62 5.73 5.16 6.98
N GLY A 63 5.48 5.05 5.68
CA GLY A 63 4.79 3.91 5.07
C GLY A 63 5.37 3.59 3.70
N ALA A 64 4.79 2.59 3.05
CA ALA A 64 5.10 2.27 1.67
C ALA A 64 3.79 2.01 0.91
N ALA A 65 3.73 2.52 -0.32
CA ALA A 65 2.77 2.06 -1.31
C ALA A 65 3.45 1.07 -2.24
N THR A 66 2.83 -0.07 -2.50
CA THR A 66 3.41 -1.09 -3.36
C THR A 66 3.35 -0.67 -4.82
N LEU A 67 4.19 -1.27 -5.68
CA LEU A 67 4.17 -0.95 -7.11
C LEU A 67 2.81 -1.28 -7.75
N THR A 68 2.10 -2.30 -7.25
CA THR A 68 0.75 -2.65 -7.72
C THR A 68 -0.27 -1.58 -7.34
N GLU A 69 -0.15 -0.95 -6.18
CA GLU A 69 -1.00 0.19 -5.80
C GLU A 69 -0.71 1.41 -6.69
N TRP A 70 0.56 1.68 -6.99
CA TRP A 70 0.93 2.74 -7.93
C TRP A 70 0.47 2.47 -9.36
N GLU A 71 0.53 1.22 -9.83
CA GLU A 71 -0.01 0.82 -11.13
C GLU A 71 -1.53 1.10 -11.20
N ALA A 72 -2.26 0.74 -10.15
CA ALA A 72 -3.69 1.05 -10.03
C ALA A 72 -3.97 2.56 -9.98
N ALA A 73 -3.15 3.31 -9.24
CA ALA A 73 -3.27 4.77 -9.13
C ALA A 73 -3.08 5.46 -10.48
N LEU A 74 -2.05 5.06 -11.24
CA LEU A 74 -1.77 5.61 -12.57
C LEU A 74 -2.81 5.19 -13.62
N ALA A 75 -3.44 4.02 -13.48
CA ALA A 75 -4.54 3.62 -14.35
C ALA A 75 -5.82 4.45 -14.13
N HIS A 76 -5.94 5.12 -12.98
CA HIS A 76 -7.16 5.80 -12.54
C HIS A 76 -6.87 7.17 -11.90
N GLU A 77 -5.90 7.93 -12.43
CA GLU A 77 -5.33 9.11 -11.75
C GLU A 77 -6.36 10.13 -11.22
N GLU A 78 -7.41 10.41 -11.99
CA GLU A 78 -8.45 11.39 -11.61
C GLU A 78 -9.44 10.88 -10.54
N ARG A 79 -9.41 9.59 -10.25
CA ARG A 79 -10.40 8.91 -9.38
C ARG A 79 -9.75 8.04 -8.29
N TYR A 80 -8.43 7.97 -8.23
CA TYR A 80 -7.69 7.21 -7.24
C TYR A 80 -7.13 8.14 -6.16
N TRP A 81 -7.27 7.73 -4.91
CA TRP A 81 -6.83 8.53 -3.77
C TRP A 81 -6.03 7.67 -2.80
N PHE A 82 -4.91 8.20 -2.33
CA PHE A 82 -4.23 7.67 -1.16
C PHE A 82 -4.82 8.35 0.07
N VAL A 83 -5.23 7.56 1.07
CA VAL A 83 -5.90 8.05 2.26
C VAL A 83 -5.08 7.69 3.48
N VAL A 84 -4.49 8.70 4.13
CA VAL A 84 -3.82 8.52 5.42
C VAL A 84 -4.85 8.62 6.53
N ALA A 85 -5.07 7.51 7.22
CA ALA A 85 -6.03 7.40 8.31
C ALA A 85 -5.32 7.44 9.67
N THR A 86 -5.83 8.26 10.57
CA THR A 86 -5.39 8.33 11.97
C THR A 86 -6.57 8.16 12.91
N ASN A 87 -6.36 7.52 14.06
CA ASN A 87 -7.33 7.48 15.15
C ASN A 87 -6.70 8.06 16.41
N ARG A 88 -7.31 9.11 16.98
CA ARG A 88 -6.89 9.71 18.24
C ARG A 88 -8.09 9.80 19.17
N ASP A 89 -7.94 9.23 20.36
CA ASP A 89 -8.97 9.27 21.42
C ASP A 89 -10.37 8.83 20.93
N GLY A 90 -10.42 7.88 19.99
CA GLY A 90 -11.66 7.35 19.42
C GLY A 90 -12.21 8.15 18.23
N ALA A 91 -11.57 9.26 17.84
CA ALA A 91 -11.93 10.05 16.67
C ALA A 91 -11.03 9.71 15.48
N TRP A 92 -11.65 9.41 14.33
CA TRP A 92 -10.96 9.18 13.06
C TRP A 92 -10.74 10.50 12.32
N ALA A 93 -9.56 10.66 11.73
CA ALA A 93 -9.25 11.70 10.77
C ALA A 93 -8.62 11.09 9.51
N PHE A 94 -9.00 11.62 8.35
CA PHE A 94 -8.60 11.12 7.04
C PHE A 94 -8.00 12.26 6.22
N HIS A 95 -6.81 12.04 5.69
CA HIS A 95 -6.16 12.95 4.76
C HIS A 95 -6.06 12.28 3.40
N GLU A 96 -6.76 12.83 2.41
CA GLU A 96 -6.82 12.35 1.04
C GLU A 96 -5.78 13.07 0.17
N TYR A 97 -5.06 12.31 -0.65
CA TYR A 97 -4.07 12.80 -1.60
C TYR A 97 -4.34 12.18 -2.96
N THR A 98 -4.31 13.01 -4.00
CA THR A 98 -4.22 12.54 -5.39
C THR A 98 -2.90 11.80 -5.63
N PRO A 99 -2.75 11.02 -6.70
CA PRO A 99 -1.48 10.37 -7.02
C PRO A 99 -0.35 11.38 -7.21
N ALA A 100 -0.62 12.54 -7.80
CA ALA A 100 0.35 13.62 -7.98
C ALA A 100 0.81 14.19 -6.62
N GLU A 101 -0.12 14.56 -5.73
CA GLU A 101 0.22 15.06 -4.39
C GLU A 101 0.99 14.01 -3.57
N PHE A 102 0.58 12.75 -3.65
CA PHE A 102 1.24 11.67 -2.92
C PHE A 102 2.66 11.39 -3.44
N MET A 103 2.91 11.65 -4.74
CA MET A 103 4.22 11.52 -5.37
C MET A 103 5.23 12.52 -4.81
N GLU A 104 4.81 13.75 -4.50
CA GLU A 104 5.67 14.80 -3.91
C GLU A 104 6.26 14.40 -2.54
N PHE A 105 5.57 13.52 -1.81
CA PHE A 105 6.03 12.99 -0.51
C PHE A 105 6.74 11.63 -0.62
N SER A 106 6.74 11.04 -1.82
CA SER A 106 7.21 9.69 -2.05
C SER A 106 8.65 9.68 -2.54
N TYR A 107 9.36 8.60 -2.23
CA TYR A 107 10.68 8.34 -2.78
C TYR A 107 10.85 6.84 -3.05
N ILE A 108 11.68 6.51 -4.03
CA ILE A 108 11.99 5.12 -4.38
C ILE A 108 13.22 4.69 -3.58
N PRO A 109 13.09 3.83 -2.54
CA PRO A 109 14.25 3.27 -1.87
C PRO A 109 14.95 2.24 -2.78
N PRO A 110 16.18 1.80 -2.44
CA PRO A 110 16.76 0.63 -3.09
C PRO A 110 15.82 -0.57 -3.03
N PHE A 111 15.78 -1.35 -4.11
CA PHE A 111 14.92 -2.52 -4.18
C PHE A 111 15.26 -3.55 -3.10
N LYS A 112 14.25 -4.02 -2.35
CA LYS A 112 14.39 -5.07 -1.35
C LYS A 112 14.22 -6.46 -2.00
N VAL A 113 15.20 -7.34 -1.78
CA VAL A 113 15.13 -8.75 -2.18
C VAL A 113 14.89 -9.60 -0.94
N PHE A 114 13.70 -10.21 -0.85
CA PHE A 114 13.33 -11.06 0.27
C PHE A 114 13.81 -12.50 0.05
N PHE A 115 14.30 -13.13 1.12
CA PHE A 115 14.65 -14.55 1.14
C PHE A 115 13.96 -15.26 2.30
N ASN A 116 13.77 -16.56 2.18
CA ASN A 116 13.29 -17.41 3.26
C ASN A 116 14.14 -18.68 3.26
N VAL A 117 14.86 -18.91 4.35
CA VAL A 117 15.76 -20.06 4.52
C VAL A 117 15.36 -20.84 5.76
N ALA A 118 15.36 -22.17 5.66
CA ALA A 118 15.15 -23.02 6.82
C ALA A 118 16.34 -22.91 7.79
N VAL A 119 16.05 -22.87 9.09
CA VAL A 119 17.05 -22.83 10.17
C VAL A 119 17.09 -24.21 10.85
N GLY A 120 18.23 -24.92 10.80
CA GLY A 120 18.41 -26.28 11.35
C GLY A 120 19.19 -27.24 10.44
N GLN A 121 19.37 -28.50 10.86
CA GLN A 121 19.97 -29.55 10.00
C GLN A 121 18.94 -30.11 9.01
N GLY A 122 19.35 -30.22 7.73
CA GLY A 122 18.47 -30.58 6.61
C GLY A 122 17.99 -29.34 5.85
N LYS A 123 18.92 -28.64 5.18
CA LYS A 123 18.69 -27.41 4.38
C LYS A 123 17.84 -27.63 3.11
N SER A 124 16.74 -28.36 3.19
CA SER A 124 15.76 -28.45 2.10
C SER A 124 14.77 -27.31 2.23
N THR A 125 15.01 -26.23 1.49
CA THR A 125 13.97 -25.23 1.24
C THR A 125 13.16 -25.71 0.04
N LEU A 126 12.09 -26.45 0.29
CA LEU A 126 11.09 -26.68 -0.75
C LEU A 126 10.47 -25.32 -1.07
N ALA A 127 10.80 -24.78 -2.25
CA ALA A 127 10.03 -23.69 -2.84
C ALA A 127 8.58 -24.17 -2.91
N LYS A 128 7.70 -23.60 -2.08
CA LYS A 128 6.27 -23.93 -2.13
C LYS A 128 5.77 -23.64 -3.55
N ARG A 129 5.42 -24.69 -4.31
CA ARG A 129 4.80 -24.60 -5.63
C ARG A 129 3.54 -23.72 -5.52
N GLY A 130 3.38 -22.77 -6.44
CA GLY A 130 2.16 -21.96 -6.56
C GLY A 130 2.24 -20.53 -6.00
N ASN A 131 3.42 -20.02 -5.64
CA ASN A 131 3.51 -18.64 -5.16
C ASN A 131 3.57 -17.66 -6.34
N LYS A 132 2.76 -16.58 -6.33
CA LYS A 132 2.85 -15.44 -7.28
C LYS A 132 4.19 -14.67 -7.21
N ARG A 133 5.15 -15.16 -6.41
CA ARG A 133 6.44 -14.52 -6.18
C ARG A 133 7.34 -14.72 -7.38
N ILE A 134 7.94 -13.62 -7.84
CA ILE A 134 8.96 -13.66 -8.88
C ILE A 134 10.24 -14.25 -8.27
N GLN A 135 10.66 -15.41 -8.77
CA GLN A 135 11.91 -16.05 -8.32
C GLN A 135 13.11 -15.14 -8.62
N LEU A 136 14.01 -14.97 -7.67
CA LEU A 136 15.24 -14.22 -7.92
C LEU A 136 16.16 -15.02 -8.86
N THR A 137 16.66 -14.37 -9.91
CA THR A 137 17.73 -14.88 -10.79
C THR A 137 18.82 -13.81 -10.93
N ARG A 138 20.00 -14.21 -11.42
CA ARG A 138 21.10 -13.27 -11.67
C ARG A 138 20.68 -12.15 -12.62
N GLU A 139 19.99 -12.51 -13.68
CA GLU A 139 19.54 -11.59 -14.74
C GLU A 139 18.58 -10.54 -14.15
N ARG A 140 17.63 -10.97 -13.31
CA ARG A 140 16.70 -10.05 -12.62
C ARG A 140 17.41 -9.10 -11.67
N VAL A 141 18.43 -9.56 -10.94
CA VAL A 141 19.25 -8.70 -10.07
C VAL A 141 19.99 -7.65 -10.90
N VAL A 142 20.60 -8.05 -12.02
CA VAL A 142 21.30 -7.12 -12.93
C VAL A 142 20.34 -6.04 -13.43
N GLN A 143 19.16 -6.43 -13.92
CA GLN A 143 18.13 -5.48 -14.39
C GLN A 143 17.70 -4.50 -13.29
N MET A 144 17.46 -4.98 -12.08
CA MET A 144 17.09 -4.12 -10.95
C MET A 144 18.21 -3.15 -10.57
N VAL A 145 19.47 -3.57 -10.64
CA VAL A 145 20.62 -2.68 -10.38
C VAL A 145 20.74 -1.62 -11.47
N GLU A 146 20.61 -1.99 -12.73
CA GLU A 146 20.67 -1.05 -13.85
C GLU A 146 19.54 -0.02 -13.80
N LEU A 147 18.31 -0.47 -13.52
CA LEU A 147 17.15 0.40 -13.34
C LEU A 147 17.37 1.41 -12.22
N PHE A 148 17.82 0.95 -11.04
CA PHE A 148 18.04 1.86 -9.91
C PHE A 148 19.19 2.84 -10.15
N LYS A 149 20.23 2.43 -10.89
CA LYS A 149 21.28 3.36 -11.35
C LYS A 149 20.71 4.43 -12.28
N ALA A 150 19.86 4.05 -13.22
CA ALA A 150 19.23 4.99 -14.15
C ALA A 150 18.36 6.03 -13.42
N PHE A 151 17.62 5.63 -12.38
CA PHE A 151 16.86 6.58 -11.54
C PHE A 151 17.74 7.59 -10.79
N ARG A 152 18.96 7.20 -10.37
CA ARG A 152 19.88 8.09 -9.66
C ARG A 152 20.63 9.08 -10.56
N SER A 153 20.64 8.84 -11.86
CA SER A 153 21.35 9.67 -12.84
C SER A 153 20.48 10.75 -13.51
N GLN A 154 19.20 10.81 -13.14
CA GLN A 154 18.25 11.86 -13.56
C GLN A 154 18.26 12.99 -12.53
#